data_AF-A0A2V3WMW0-F1
#
_entry.id   AF-A0A2V3WMW0-F1
#
_cell.length_a   1.000
_cell.length_b   1.000
_cell.length_c   1.000
_cell.angle_alpha   90.00
_cell.angle_beta   90.00
_cell.angle_gamma   90.00
#
_symmetry.space_group_name_H-M   'P 1'
#
loop_
_entity.id
_entity.type
_entity.pdbx_description
1 polymer ?
#
loop_
_entity_poly.entity_id
_entity_poly.type
_entity_poly.pdbx_seq_one_letter_code
_entity_poly.pdbx_strand_id
1 'polypeptide(L)'
;MKCLRNETGLTLVEVLASIVILSLIVVTFLTFFINSARTTEMSEDTLDASFFAQQYIEEVYNIAAMDGQTLASIHTAVVNLQDISSSDGTIPATYTINNGSGTGMIIIEPAQDKEGNLIDRLLKVVVTFNVSGNSDAKHETRMIFGEGDLND
;
A
#
# COMPACT_ATOMS: atom_id res chain seq x y z
N MET A 1 69.10 34.80 -16.65
CA MET A 1 69.09 33.33 -16.86
C MET A 1 67.66 32.87 -16.68
N LYS A 2 66.96 32.46 -17.75
CA LYS A 2 65.53 32.10 -17.73
C LYS A 2 65.41 30.58 -17.87
N CYS A 3 64.90 29.92 -16.84
CA CYS A 3 64.69 28.48 -16.84
C CYS A 3 63.36 28.19 -17.56
N LEU A 4 63.42 27.61 -18.76
CA LEU A 4 62.24 27.12 -19.48
C LEU A 4 61.78 25.83 -18.80
N ARG A 5 60.72 25.92 -17.99
CA ARG A 5 60.06 24.78 -17.37
C ARG A 5 59.26 24.06 -18.45
N ASN A 6 59.55 22.78 -18.64
CA ASN A 6 58.93 21.95 -19.66
C ASN A 6 57.57 21.44 -19.16
N GLU A 7 56.47 22.03 -19.62
CA GLU A 7 55.07 21.73 -19.23
C GLU A 7 54.42 20.62 -20.09
N THR A 8 55.17 20.03 -21.02
CA THR A 8 54.62 19.15 -22.09
C THR A 8 54.05 17.80 -21.62
N GLY A 9 54.31 17.39 -20.38
CA GLY A 9 53.70 16.20 -19.75
C GLY A 9 52.53 16.49 -18.80
N LEU A 10 52.30 17.76 -18.43
CA LEU A 10 51.28 18.14 -17.44
C LEU A 10 49.86 18.13 -18.05
N THR A 11 49.73 18.54 -19.31
CA THR A 11 48.42 18.74 -19.97
C THR A 11 47.70 17.43 -20.31
N LEU A 12 48.43 16.38 -20.68
CA LEU A 12 47.85 15.09 -21.07
C LEU A 12 47.31 14.33 -19.86
N VAL A 13 48.03 14.39 -18.73
CA VAL A 13 47.61 13.81 -17.45
C VAL A 13 46.40 14.58 -16.88
N GLU A 14 46.36 15.90 -17.01
CA GLU A 14 45.25 16.73 -16.55
C GLU A 14 43.96 16.48 -17.35
N VAL A 15 44.06 16.33 -18.67
CA VAL A 15 42.93 15.94 -19.52
C VAL A 15 42.45 14.53 -19.18
N LEU A 16 43.38 13.58 -18.97
CA LEU A 16 43.03 12.23 -18.56
C LEU A 16 42.32 12.21 -17.20
N ALA A 17 42.85 12.93 -16.21
CA ALA A 17 42.24 13.06 -14.89
C ALA A 17 40.84 13.69 -14.97
N SER A 18 40.67 14.71 -15.81
CA SER A 18 39.38 15.37 -16.03
C SER A 18 38.34 14.43 -16.63
N ILE A 19 38.71 13.60 -17.63
CA ILE A 19 37.82 12.61 -18.24
C ILE A 19 37.46 11.51 -17.23
N VAL A 20 38.43 11.07 -16.42
CA VAL A 20 38.18 10.07 -15.37
C VAL A 20 37.21 10.61 -14.33
N ILE A 21 37.45 11.81 -13.81
CA ILE A 21 36.56 12.45 -12.83
C ILE A 21 35.17 12.68 -13.43
N LEU A 22 35.10 13.17 -14.68
CA LEU A 22 33.84 13.40 -15.36
C LEU A 22 33.06 12.09 -15.57
N SER A 23 33.73 11.00 -15.96
CA SER A 23 33.06 9.71 -16.17
C SER A 23 32.53 9.12 -14.87
N LEU A 24 33.26 9.26 -13.75
CA LEU A 24 32.76 8.89 -12.42
C LEU A 24 31.50 9.67 -12.06
N ILE A 25 31.50 10.98 -12.27
CA ILE A 25 30.35 11.84 -12.01
C ILE A 25 29.15 11.41 -12.87
N VAL A 26 29.34 11.24 -14.18
CA VAL A 26 28.27 10.86 -15.11
C VAL A 26 27.65 9.51 -14.72
N VAL A 27 28.47 8.51 -14.39
CA VAL A 27 27.97 7.19 -13.98
C VAL A 27 27.15 7.28 -12.70
N THR A 28 27.62 8.04 -11.69
CA THR A 28 26.86 8.21 -10.45
C THR A 28 25.50 8.84 -10.70
N PHE A 29 25.44 9.96 -11.43
CA PHE A 29 24.17 10.64 -11.74
C PHE A 29 23.23 9.77 -12.58
N LEU A 30 23.75 8.98 -13.53
CA LEU A 30 22.94 8.05 -14.29
C LEU A 30 22.28 6.99 -13.38
N THR A 31 23.03 6.42 -12.44
CA THR A 31 22.48 5.50 -11.44
C THR A 31 21.44 6.19 -10.56
N PHE A 32 21.68 7.43 -10.14
CA PHE A 32 20.69 8.20 -9.37
C PHE A 32 19.39 8.40 -10.14
N PHE A 33 19.44 8.73 -11.43
CA PHE A 33 18.23 8.91 -12.23
C PHE A 33 17.44 7.62 -12.43
N ILE A 34 18.11 6.50 -12.70
CA ILE A 34 17.46 5.19 -12.82
C ILE A 34 16.74 4.82 -11.51
N ASN A 35 17.43 4.99 -10.38
CA ASN A 35 16.84 4.71 -9.07
C ASN A 35 15.70 5.67 -8.75
N SER A 36 15.84 6.97 -9.07
CA SER A 36 14.77 7.95 -8.87
C SER A 36 13.51 7.60 -9.64
N ALA A 37 13.63 7.20 -10.92
CA ALA A 37 12.49 6.78 -11.72
C ALA A 37 11.80 5.55 -11.12
N ARG A 38 12.58 4.53 -10.74
CA ARG A 38 12.04 3.32 -10.08
C ARG A 38 11.35 3.62 -8.76
N THR A 39 11.93 4.50 -7.93
CA THR A 39 11.32 4.90 -6.66
C THR A 39 10.01 5.65 -6.88
N THR A 40 9.92 6.48 -7.92
CA THR A 40 8.66 7.14 -8.28
C THR A 40 7.58 6.13 -8.69
N GLU A 41 7.89 5.19 -9.58
CA GLU A 41 6.92 4.13 -9.98
C GLU A 41 6.47 3.29 -8.78
N MET A 42 7.41 2.84 -7.94
CA MET A 42 7.07 2.08 -6.73
C MET A 42 6.20 2.90 -5.76
N SER A 43 6.42 4.21 -5.67
CA SER A 43 5.62 5.10 -4.82
C SER A 43 4.20 5.23 -5.37
N GLU A 44 4.04 5.33 -6.70
CA GLU A 44 2.74 5.35 -7.37
C GLU A 44 1.96 4.05 -7.11
N ASP A 45 2.59 2.89 -7.33
CA ASP A 45 1.97 1.58 -7.07
C ASP A 45 1.54 1.41 -5.58
N THR A 46 2.35 1.95 -4.65
CA THR A 46 2.03 1.90 -3.20
C THR A 46 0.84 2.81 -2.87
N LEU A 47 0.77 4.00 -3.48
CA LEU A 47 -0.35 4.92 -3.32
C LEU A 47 -1.64 4.32 -3.88
N ASP A 48 -1.57 3.68 -5.05
CA ASP A 48 -2.70 2.99 -5.66
C ASP A 48 -3.18 1.83 -4.78
N ALA A 49 -2.25 1.00 -4.28
CA ALA A 49 -2.60 -0.08 -3.36
C ALA A 49 -3.31 0.45 -2.09
N SER A 50 -2.81 1.56 -1.53
CA SER A 50 -3.39 2.21 -0.35
C SER A 50 -4.77 2.79 -0.66
N PHE A 51 -4.94 3.39 -1.84
CA PHE A 51 -6.23 3.90 -2.31
C PHE A 51 -7.27 2.78 -2.41
N PHE A 52 -6.94 1.66 -3.05
CA PHE A 52 -7.86 0.52 -3.13
C PHE A 52 -8.15 -0.09 -1.76
N ALA A 53 -7.13 -0.28 -0.92
CA ALA A 53 -7.33 -0.79 0.44
C ALA A 53 -8.29 0.09 1.25
N GLN A 54 -8.14 1.41 1.13
CA GLN A 54 -9.03 2.38 1.76
C GLN A 54 -10.44 2.34 1.18
N GLN A 55 -10.58 2.26 -0.14
CA GLN A 55 -11.88 2.17 -0.80
C GLN A 55 -12.68 0.96 -0.29
N TYR A 56 -12.06 -0.22 -0.19
CA TYR A 56 -12.74 -1.40 0.35
C TYR A 56 -13.09 -1.27 1.83
N ILE A 57 -12.28 -0.56 2.64
CA ILE A 57 -12.67 -0.24 4.02
C ILE A 57 -13.95 0.61 4.03
N GLU A 58 -14.02 1.63 3.18
CA GLU A 58 -15.17 2.52 3.11
C GLU A 58 -16.43 1.78 2.62
N GLU A 59 -16.29 0.86 1.68
CA GLU A 59 -17.40 -0.01 1.25
C GLU A 59 -17.93 -0.87 2.40
N VAL A 60 -17.04 -1.52 3.16
CA VAL A 60 -17.44 -2.32 4.33
C VAL A 60 -18.04 -1.42 5.42
N TYR A 61 -17.50 -0.23 5.64
CA TYR A 61 -18.05 0.75 6.58
C TYR A 61 -19.46 1.17 6.22
N ASN A 62 -19.69 1.52 4.95
CA ASN A 62 -21.02 1.93 4.47
C ASN A 62 -22.05 0.81 4.65
N ILE A 63 -21.65 -0.45 4.49
CA ILE A 63 -22.49 -1.62 4.77
C ILE A 63 -22.74 -1.74 6.28
N ALA A 64 -21.71 -1.65 7.12
CA ALA A 64 -21.80 -1.86 8.56
C ALA A 64 -22.58 -0.74 9.28
N ALA A 65 -22.49 0.49 8.79
CA ALA A 65 -23.13 1.67 9.36
C ALA A 65 -24.64 1.74 9.07
N MET A 66 -25.20 0.89 8.20
CA MET A 66 -26.65 0.89 7.98
C MET A 66 -27.40 0.40 9.22
N ASP A 67 -28.57 0.97 9.48
CA ASP A 67 -29.40 0.60 10.63
C ASP A 67 -29.83 -0.87 10.58
N GLY A 68 -29.85 -1.52 11.75
CA GLY A 68 -30.32 -2.89 11.89
C GLY A 68 -29.40 -3.96 11.28
N GLN A 69 -28.18 -3.59 10.88
CA GLN A 69 -27.19 -4.55 10.40
C GLN A 69 -26.78 -5.54 11.50
N THR A 70 -26.75 -6.81 11.13
CA THR A 70 -26.19 -7.90 11.94
C THR A 70 -24.90 -8.38 11.29
N LEU A 71 -24.07 -9.10 12.04
CA LEU A 71 -22.84 -9.67 11.47
C LEU A 71 -23.12 -10.56 10.25
N ALA A 72 -24.25 -11.29 10.23
CA ALA A 72 -24.66 -12.13 9.12
C ALA A 72 -25.10 -11.33 7.87
N SER A 73 -25.78 -10.20 8.05
CA SER A 73 -26.20 -9.34 6.93
C SER A 73 -25.01 -8.59 6.32
N ILE A 74 -24.07 -8.12 7.15
CA ILE A 74 -22.80 -7.52 6.69
C ILE A 74 -22.04 -8.54 5.85
N HIS A 75 -21.92 -9.77 6.34
CA HIS A 75 -21.21 -10.84 5.65
C HIS A 75 -21.82 -11.17 4.28
N THR A 76 -23.16 -11.13 4.18
CA THR A 76 -23.87 -11.34 2.90
C THR A 76 -23.66 -10.16 1.96
N ALA A 77 -23.73 -8.93 2.46
CA ALA A 77 -23.56 -7.72 1.67
C ALA A 77 -22.13 -7.58 1.12
N VAL A 78 -21.11 -7.91 1.91
CA VAL A 78 -19.70 -7.87 1.48
C VAL A 78 -19.42 -8.87 0.36
N VAL A 79 -19.97 -10.09 0.40
CA VAL A 79 -19.80 -11.05 -0.71
C VAL A 79 -20.44 -10.57 -2.01
N ASN A 80 -21.45 -9.70 -1.92
CA ASN A 80 -22.13 -9.15 -3.09
C ASN A 80 -21.44 -7.90 -3.67
N LEU A 81 -20.38 -7.40 -3.04
CA LEU A 81 -19.57 -6.32 -3.63
C LEU A 81 -18.88 -6.81 -4.91
N GLN A 82 -18.72 -5.88 -5.85
CA GLN A 82 -17.96 -6.14 -7.06
C GLN A 82 -16.52 -6.53 -6.71
N ASP A 83 -15.93 -7.43 -7.49
CA ASP A 83 -14.55 -7.92 -7.33
C ASP A 83 -14.30 -8.79 -6.10
N ILE A 84 -15.32 -9.09 -5.28
CA ILE A 84 -15.19 -9.96 -4.12
C ILE A 84 -15.60 -11.40 -4.46
N SER A 85 -14.74 -12.37 -4.16
CA SER A 85 -14.98 -13.79 -4.41
C SER A 85 -14.91 -14.59 -3.11
N SER A 86 -16.07 -15.07 -2.66
CA SER A 86 -16.31 -16.03 -1.56
C SER A 86 -15.79 -15.64 -0.16
N SER A 87 -16.47 -16.18 0.86
CA SER A 87 -15.97 -16.27 2.23
C SER A 87 -16.18 -17.68 2.75
N ASP A 88 -15.25 -18.14 3.59
CA ASP A 88 -15.30 -19.42 4.31
C ASP A 88 -16.47 -19.50 5.32
N GLY A 89 -17.30 -18.46 5.45
CA GLY A 89 -18.46 -18.42 6.36
C GLY A 89 -18.09 -18.56 7.85
N THR A 90 -16.79 -18.62 8.13
CA THR A 90 -16.19 -18.88 9.43
C THR A 90 -15.59 -17.57 9.93
N ILE A 91 -15.78 -17.26 11.21
CA ILE A 91 -15.14 -16.09 11.83
C ILE A 91 -13.70 -16.48 12.19
N PRO A 92 -12.66 -15.74 11.77
CA PRO A 92 -12.70 -14.48 11.01
C PRO A 92 -13.07 -14.67 9.53
N ALA A 93 -14.04 -13.88 9.06
CA ALA A 93 -14.52 -13.96 7.69
C ALA A 93 -13.48 -13.36 6.75
N THR A 94 -12.98 -14.17 5.83
CA THR A 94 -11.97 -13.75 4.85
C THR A 94 -12.58 -13.71 3.47
N TYR A 95 -12.42 -12.59 2.77
CA TYR A 95 -12.92 -12.36 1.43
C TYR A 95 -11.76 -12.06 0.50
N THR A 96 -11.75 -12.66 -0.68
CA THR A 96 -10.70 -12.36 -1.68
C THR A 96 -11.17 -11.26 -2.61
N ILE A 97 -10.33 -10.26 -2.83
CA ILE A 97 -10.52 -9.21 -3.82
C ILE A 97 -9.75 -9.61 -5.08
N ASN A 98 -10.44 -9.63 -6.21
CA ASN A 98 -9.87 -9.83 -7.55
C ASN A 98 -10.32 -8.67 -8.44
N ASN A 99 -9.60 -7.57 -8.39
CA ASN A 99 -9.86 -6.39 -9.22
C ASN A 99 -8.91 -6.40 -10.43
N GLY A 100 -9.28 -5.75 -11.53
CA GLY A 100 -8.41 -5.65 -12.71
C GLY A 100 -7.02 -5.05 -12.43
N SER A 101 -6.90 -4.25 -11.36
CA SER A 101 -5.67 -3.58 -10.92
C SER A 101 -4.83 -4.39 -9.94
N GLY A 102 -5.36 -5.47 -9.35
CA GLY A 102 -4.66 -6.18 -8.28
C GLY A 102 -5.50 -7.21 -7.52
N THR A 103 -4.87 -7.85 -6.56
CA THR A 103 -5.50 -8.86 -5.70
C THR A 103 -5.41 -8.44 -4.25
N GLY A 104 -6.38 -8.84 -3.43
CA GLY A 104 -6.40 -8.45 -2.03
C GLY A 104 -7.20 -9.38 -1.17
N MET A 105 -7.25 -9.08 0.12
CA MET A 105 -8.08 -9.77 1.09
C MET A 105 -8.73 -8.77 2.04
N ILE A 106 -10.00 -9.00 2.35
CA ILE A 106 -10.70 -8.35 3.44
C ILE A 106 -10.87 -9.40 4.54
N ILE A 107 -10.54 -9.04 5.78
CA ILE A 107 -10.75 -9.87 6.96
C ILE A 107 -11.68 -9.09 7.88
N ILE A 108 -12.81 -9.69 8.23
CA ILE A 108 -13.80 -9.11 9.16
C ILE A 108 -13.93 -10.04 10.37
N GLU A 109 -13.68 -9.51 11.55
CA GLU A 109 -13.81 -10.24 12.81
C GLU A 109 -14.46 -9.38 13.90
N PRO A 110 -15.25 -9.97 14.82
CA PRO A 110 -15.69 -9.29 16.04
C PRO A 110 -14.48 -8.78 16.82
N ALA A 111 -14.52 -7.54 17.28
CA ALA A 111 -13.46 -6.99 18.11
C ALA A 111 -13.45 -7.67 19.49
N GLN A 112 -12.25 -7.89 20.01
CA GLN A 112 -12.03 -8.46 21.34
C GLN A 112 -11.29 -7.46 22.23
N ASP A 113 -11.58 -7.50 23.53
CA ASP A 113 -10.80 -6.79 24.54
C ASP A 113 -9.43 -7.48 24.79
N LYS A 114 -8.65 -6.97 25.75
CA LYS A 114 -7.34 -7.56 26.10
C LYS A 114 -7.46 -8.92 26.80
N GLU A 115 -8.65 -9.32 27.20
CA GLU A 115 -8.98 -10.54 27.94
C GLU A 115 -9.62 -11.59 27.02
N GLY A 116 -9.88 -11.25 25.75
CA GLY A 116 -10.48 -12.11 24.74
C GLY A 116 -12.00 -12.08 24.71
N ASN A 117 -12.65 -11.20 25.49
CA ASN A 117 -14.10 -11.05 25.46
C ASN A 117 -14.52 -10.26 24.22
N LEU A 118 -15.60 -10.70 23.58
CA LEU A 118 -16.19 -10.01 22.44
C LEU A 118 -16.73 -8.64 22.87
N ILE A 119 -16.36 -7.60 22.14
CA ILE A 119 -16.91 -6.26 22.32
C ILE A 119 -18.17 -6.18 21.46
N ASP A 120 -19.31 -5.93 22.11
CA ASP A 120 -20.59 -5.85 21.42
C ASP A 120 -20.56 -4.78 20.34
N ARG A 121 -21.14 -5.12 19.19
CA ARG A 121 -21.31 -4.23 18.02
C ARG A 121 -20.04 -3.58 17.46
N LEU A 122 -18.85 -4.09 17.81
CA LEU A 122 -17.58 -3.59 17.28
C LEU A 122 -16.93 -4.64 16.39
N LEU A 123 -16.59 -4.25 15.16
CA LEU A 123 -15.85 -5.07 14.20
C LEU A 123 -14.44 -4.53 14.05
N LYS A 124 -13.50 -5.45 13.89
CA LYS A 124 -12.17 -5.19 13.35
C LYS A 124 -12.16 -5.62 11.90
N VAL A 125 -11.75 -4.70 11.03
CA VAL A 125 -11.63 -4.95 9.60
C VAL A 125 -10.22 -4.64 9.15
N VAL A 126 -9.65 -5.62 8.46
CA VAL A 126 -8.30 -5.54 7.90
C VAL A 126 -8.42 -5.75 6.40
N VAL A 127 -7.94 -4.79 5.62
CA VAL A 127 -7.86 -4.91 4.17
C VAL A 127 -6.39 -4.93 3.77
N THR A 128 -6.00 -5.93 3.00
CA THR A 128 -4.70 -5.99 2.34
C THR A 128 -4.94 -5.97 0.84
N PHE A 129 -4.29 -5.07 0.11
CA PHE A 129 -4.39 -5.00 -1.34
C PHE A 129 -2.99 -4.98 -1.96
N ASN A 130 -2.81 -5.73 -3.03
CA ASN A 130 -1.57 -5.87 -3.77
C ASN A 130 -1.82 -5.50 -5.23
N VAL A 131 -1.16 -4.42 -5.67
CA VAL A 131 -1.13 -4.04 -7.09
C VAL A 131 -0.10 -4.93 -7.78
N SER A 132 -0.36 -5.30 -9.03
CA SER A 132 0.49 -6.17 -9.86
C SER A 132 1.88 -5.55 -10.14
N GLY A 133 2.76 -5.58 -9.13
CA GLY A 133 4.06 -4.91 -9.12
C GLY A 133 4.88 -5.12 -7.83
N ASN A 134 4.41 -5.95 -6.88
CA ASN A 134 4.92 -6.15 -5.52
C ASN A 134 4.66 -5.01 -4.52
N SER A 135 3.78 -4.07 -4.85
CA SER A 135 3.36 -3.04 -3.89
C SER A 135 2.14 -3.52 -3.12
N ASP A 136 2.28 -3.61 -1.81
CA ASP A 136 1.24 -4.01 -0.88
C ASP A 136 0.86 -2.85 0.04
N ALA A 137 -0.45 -2.70 0.27
CA ALA A 137 -0.98 -1.83 1.29
C ALA A 137 -1.85 -2.64 2.24
N LYS A 138 -1.72 -2.36 3.53
CA LYS A 138 -2.53 -2.97 4.58
C LYS A 138 -3.14 -1.87 5.45
N HIS A 139 -4.46 -1.79 5.46
CA HIS A 139 -5.19 -0.89 6.33
C HIS A 139 -5.99 -1.70 7.36
N GLU A 140 -6.07 -1.18 8.59
CA GLU A 140 -6.85 -1.77 9.67
C GLU A 140 -7.72 -0.68 10.29
N THR A 141 -9.00 -0.99 10.50
CA THR A 141 -9.93 -0.11 11.19
C THR A 141 -10.82 -0.89 12.15
N ARG A 142 -11.41 -0.17 13.11
CA ARG A 142 -12.46 -0.68 13.98
C ARG A 142 -13.71 0.15 13.75
N MET A 143 -14.85 -0.50 13.59
CA MET A 143 -16.12 0.18 13.31
C MET A 143 -17.27 -0.41 14.11
N ILE A 144 -18.18 0.46 14.50
CA ILE A 144 -19.44 0.08 15.14
C ILE A 144 -20.41 -0.32 14.03
N PHE A 145 -21.22 -1.35 14.26
CA PHE A 145 -22.22 -1.78 13.28
C PHE A 145 -23.65 -1.80 13.81
N GLY A 146 -24.58 -1.63 12.85
CA GLY A 146 -26.01 -1.74 13.08
C GLY A 146 -26.56 -0.65 13.98
N GLU A 147 -26.08 0.59 13.88
CA GLU A 147 -26.44 1.76 14.71
C GLU A 147 -27.91 2.21 14.53
N GLY A 148 -28.88 1.34 14.83
CA GLY A 148 -30.27 1.76 15.04
C GLY A 148 -30.40 2.49 16.38
N ASP A 149 -30.79 3.77 16.30
CA ASP A 149 -31.21 4.69 17.36
C ASP A 149 -30.73 4.39 18.79
N LEU A 150 -29.67 5.10 19.22
CA LEU A 150 -29.53 5.52 20.60
C LEU A 150 -30.37 6.81 20.80
N ASN A 151 -31.69 6.72 20.68
CA ASN A 151 -32.60 7.79 21.09
C ASN A 151 -33.85 7.22 21.79
N ASP A 152 -33.96 7.63 23.07
CA ASP A 152 -35.00 7.47 24.09
C ASP A 152 -35.28 6.08 24.71
#